data_AF-A0A1S8WGZ8-F1
#
_entry.id   AF-A0A1S8WGZ8-F1
#
_cell.length_a   1.000
_cell.length_b   1.000
_cell.length_c   1.000
_cell.angle_alpha   90.00
_cell.angle_beta   90.00
_cell.angle_gamma   90.00
#
_symmetry.space_group_name_H-M   'P 1'
#
loop_
_entity.id
_entity.type
_entity.pdbx_description
1 polymer ?
#
loop_
_entity_poly.entity_id
_entity_poly.type
_entity_poly.pdbx_seq_one_letter_code
_entity_poly.pdbx_strand_id
1 'polypeptide(L)'
;MKEADARIKFRQIVSAVQYCHQKMVVHRDLKAENLLLDADLNIKIADFGFSNYFSTSQKLDTFCGSPPYAAPELFLGRKYEGPEVDVWSLGVILYTLVSGTLPFDGKNLK
;
A
#
# COMPACT_ATOMS: atom_id res chain seq x y z
N MET A 1 -3.23 -1.34 17.76
CA MET A 1 -3.71 -2.74 17.81
C MET A 1 -2.63 -3.59 18.45
N LYS A 2 -2.95 -4.65 19.22
CA LYS A 2 -1.89 -5.54 19.74
C LYS A 2 -1.21 -6.26 18.58
N GLU A 3 0.09 -6.54 18.70
CA GLU A 3 0.86 -7.16 17.62
C GLU A 3 0.29 -8.50 17.15
N ALA A 4 -0.28 -9.29 18.06
CA ALA A 4 -0.91 -10.57 17.72
C ALA A 4 -2.08 -10.39 16.73
N ASP A 5 -2.96 -9.42 16.98
CA ASP A 5 -4.11 -9.13 16.14
C ASP A 5 -3.66 -8.46 14.82
N ALA A 6 -2.72 -7.51 14.91
CA ALA A 6 -2.16 -6.82 13.75
C ALA A 6 -1.50 -7.80 12.78
N ARG A 7 -0.78 -8.80 13.31
CA ARG A 7 -0.15 -9.86 12.51
C ARG A 7 -1.18 -10.67 11.71
N ILE A 8 -2.33 -10.99 12.30
CA ILE A 8 -3.38 -11.76 11.61
C ILE A 8 -3.91 -10.96 10.42
N LYS A 9 -4.22 -9.67 10.61
CA LYS A 9 -4.69 -8.79 9.52
C LYS A 9 -3.60 -8.57 8.48
N PHE A 10 -2.37 -8.28 8.91
CA PHE A 10 -1.26 -8.00 8.02
C PHE A 10 -0.88 -9.20 7.15
N ARG A 11 -1.01 -10.43 7.65
CA ARG A 11 -0.86 -11.64 6.82
C ARG A 11 -1.86 -11.70 5.66
N GLN A 12 -3.12 -11.33 5.90
CA GLN A 12 -4.14 -11.28 4.85
C GLN A 12 -3.82 -10.20 3.82
N ILE A 13 -3.41 -9.00 4.28
CA ILE A 13 -3.02 -7.88 3.41
C ILE A 13 -1.85 -8.30 2.52
N VAL A 14 -0.74 -8.76 3.11
CA VAL A 14 0.46 -9.16 2.37
C VAL A 14 0.15 -10.29 1.38
N SER A 15 -0.64 -11.28 1.78
CA SER A 15 -1.04 -12.38 0.88
C SER A 15 -1.82 -11.87 -0.34
N ALA A 16 -2.73 -10.91 -0.15
CA ALA A 16 -3.53 -10.34 -1.24
C ALA A 16 -2.69 -9.45 -2.18
N VAL A 17 -1.81 -8.61 -1.62
CA VAL A 17 -0.90 -7.77 -2.41
C VAL A 17 0.10 -8.63 -3.20
N GLN A 18 0.70 -9.64 -2.55
CA GLN A 18 1.58 -10.58 -3.23
C GLN A 18 0.86 -11.29 -4.39
N TYR A 19 -0.39 -11.70 -4.19
CA TYR A 19 -1.20 -12.28 -5.26
C TYR A 19 -1.37 -11.32 -6.44
N CYS A 20 -1.64 -10.03 -6.18
CA CYS A 20 -1.72 -9.01 -7.23
C CYS A 20 -0.38 -8.88 -7.99
N HIS A 21 0.73 -8.80 -7.25
CA HIS A 21 2.07 -8.70 -7.83
C HIS A 21 2.43 -9.91 -8.70
N GLN A 22 2.05 -11.12 -8.29
CA GLN A 22 2.21 -12.35 -9.09
C GLN A 22 1.38 -12.33 -10.39
N LYS A 23 0.33 -11.51 -10.46
CA LYS A 23 -0.48 -11.27 -11.66
C LYS A 23 -0.05 -10.02 -12.42
N MET A 24 1.13 -9.47 -12.11
CA MET A 24 1.67 -8.25 -12.70
C MET A 24 0.79 -7.02 -12.47
N VAL A 25 -0.01 -7.00 -11.39
CA VAL A 25 -0.86 -5.86 -11.00
C VAL A 25 -0.25 -5.18 -9.78
N VAL A 26 -0.02 -3.87 -9.86
CA VAL A 26 0.35 -3.00 -8.73
C VAL A 26 -0.86 -2.17 -8.32
N HIS A 27 -1.10 -1.99 -7.02
CA HIS A 27 -2.27 -1.26 -6.52
C HIS A 27 -2.06 0.27 -6.52
N ARG A 28 -0.90 0.74 -6.05
CA ARG A 28 -0.49 2.17 -6.01
C ARG A 28 -1.32 3.12 -5.12
N ASP A 29 -2.27 2.61 -4.34
CA ASP A 29 -3.05 3.41 -3.37
C ASP A 29 -3.48 2.56 -2.17
N LEU A 30 -2.55 1.74 -1.65
CA LEU A 30 -2.78 0.99 -0.43
C LEU A 30 -2.80 1.96 0.77
N LYS A 31 -3.94 2.02 1.46
CA LYS A 31 -4.19 2.87 2.62
C LYS A 31 -5.25 2.25 3.52
N ALA A 32 -5.37 2.72 4.76
CA ALA A 32 -6.31 2.16 5.73
C ALA A 32 -7.76 2.16 5.22
N GLU A 33 -8.16 3.19 4.48
CA GLU A 33 -9.50 3.34 3.89
C GLU A 33 -9.82 2.28 2.83
N ASN A 34 -8.79 1.75 2.15
CA ASN A 34 -8.93 0.72 1.12
C ASN A 34 -8.78 -0.71 1.69
N LEU A 35 -8.64 -0.84 3.02
CA LEU A 35 -8.57 -2.12 3.74
C LEU A 35 -9.86 -2.36 4.51
N LEU A 36 -10.85 -2.95 3.84
CA LEU A 36 -12.17 -3.21 4.41
C LEU A 36 -12.17 -4.48 5.26
N LEU A 37 -13.19 -4.60 6.11
CA LEU A 37 -13.45 -5.78 6.93
C LEU A 37 -14.79 -6.41 6.53
N ASP A 38 -14.80 -7.74 6.35
CA ASP A 38 -16.06 -8.48 6.22
C ASP A 38 -16.70 -8.76 7.60
N ALA A 39 -17.84 -9.47 7.60
CA ALA A 39 -18.60 -9.79 8.81
C ALA A 39 -17.79 -10.62 9.84
N ASP A 40 -16.80 -11.38 9.37
CA ASP A 40 -15.89 -12.19 10.19
C ASP A 40 -14.59 -11.44 10.52
N LEU A 41 -14.57 -10.13 10.26
CA LEU A 41 -13.41 -9.24 10.42
C LEU A 41 -12.21 -9.61 9.54
N ASN A 42 -12.38 -10.31 8.42
CA ASN A 42 -11.27 -10.55 7.50
C ASN A 42 -11.04 -9.35 6.58
N ILE A 43 -9.76 -9.11 6.26
CA ILE A 43 -9.36 -8.05 5.34
C ILE A 43 -9.86 -8.33 3.92
N LYS A 44 -10.42 -7.30 3.29
CA LYS A 44 -10.69 -7.22 1.84
C LYS A 44 -10.04 -5.95 1.30
N ILE A 45 -9.17 -6.09 0.31
CA ILE A 45 -8.59 -4.94 -0.39
C ILE A 45 -9.62 -4.42 -1.39
N ALA A 46 -9.86 -3.11 -1.37
CA ALA A 46 -10.79 -2.43 -2.25
C ALA A 46 -10.09 -1.34 -3.08
N ASP A 47 -10.82 -0.79 -4.04
CA ASP A 47 -10.44 0.36 -4.87
C ASP A 47 -9.14 0.21 -5.68
N PHE A 48 -9.28 -0.49 -6.81
CA PHE A 48 -8.22 -0.64 -7.81
C PHE A 48 -8.21 0.52 -8.84
N GLY A 49 -8.83 1.67 -8.54
CA GLY A 49 -8.94 2.80 -9.48
C GLY A 49 -7.59 3.41 -9.89
N PHE A 50 -6.58 3.30 -9.03
CA PHE A 50 -5.18 3.68 -9.33
C PHE A 50 -4.29 2.51 -9.70
N SER A 51 -4.81 1.28 -9.78
CA SER A 51 -3.99 0.12 -10.12
C SER A 51 -3.48 0.20 -11.56
N ASN A 52 -2.41 -0.54 -11.85
CA ASN A 52 -1.92 -0.70 -13.21
C ASN A 52 -1.19 -2.03 -13.38
N TYR A 53 -0.99 -2.43 -14.63
CA TYR A 53 -0.06 -3.49 -14.95
C TYR A 53 1.37 -2.97 -14.95
N PHE A 54 2.29 -3.77 -14.42
CA PHE A 54 3.72 -3.50 -14.53
C PHE A 54 4.42 -4.57 -15.37
N SER A 55 5.65 -4.28 -15.82
CA SER A 55 6.46 -5.22 -16.58
C SER A 55 7.94 -4.95 -16.34
N THR A 56 8.79 -5.96 -16.50
CA THR A 56 10.25 -5.78 -16.37
C THR A 56 10.86 -4.97 -17.53
N SER A 57 10.08 -4.70 -18.59
CA SER A 57 10.52 -3.94 -19.77
C SER A 57 10.25 -2.44 -19.67
N GLN A 58 9.30 -2.03 -18.84
CA GLN A 58 8.86 -0.65 -18.77
C GLN A 58 8.52 -0.24 -17.34
N LYS A 59 9.17 0.84 -16.90
CA LYS A 59 8.89 1.49 -15.64
C LYS A 59 7.68 2.41 -15.71
N LEU A 60 6.99 2.53 -14.59
CA LEU A 60 5.94 3.50 -14.33
C LEU A 60 6.54 4.85 -13.93
N ASP A 61 5.87 5.95 -14.26
CA ASP A 61 6.33 7.32 -13.99
C ASP A 61 5.26 8.24 -13.39
N THR A 62 4.05 7.72 -13.18
CA THR A 62 2.92 8.52 -12.69
C THR A 62 2.92 8.60 -11.17
N PHE A 63 2.86 9.83 -10.65
CA PHE A 63 2.53 10.08 -9.25
C PHE A 63 1.02 9.89 -9.04
N CYS A 64 0.64 8.88 -8.25
CA CYS A 64 -0.73 8.62 -7.86
C CYS A 64 -0.76 7.98 -6.47
N GLY A 65 -1.94 7.97 -5.87
CA GLY A 65 -2.14 7.47 -4.51
C GLY A 65 -2.05 8.55 -3.45
N SER A 66 -2.27 8.11 -2.20
CA SER A 66 -2.44 8.99 -1.05
C SER A 66 -1.08 9.36 -0.43
N PRO A 67 -0.72 10.66 -0.32
CA PRO A 67 0.63 11.08 0.07
C PRO A 67 1.21 10.49 1.36
N PRO A 68 0.44 10.27 2.46
CA PRO A 68 1.00 9.65 3.67
C PRO A 68 1.51 8.21 3.48
N TYR A 69 1.03 7.52 2.45
CA TYR A 69 1.38 6.14 2.12
C TYR A 69 2.31 6.04 0.91
N ALA A 70 2.64 7.16 0.27
CA ALA A 70 3.40 7.20 -0.96
C ALA A 70 4.90 6.98 -0.71
N ALA A 71 5.51 6.18 -1.57
CA ALA A 71 6.95 5.90 -1.54
C ALA A 71 7.77 7.15 -1.94
N PRO A 72 8.99 7.35 -1.38
CA PRO A 72 9.79 8.55 -1.60
C PRO A 72 10.14 8.80 -3.07
N GLU A 73 10.34 7.75 -3.86
CA GLU A 73 10.59 7.83 -5.30
C GLU A 73 9.49 8.55 -6.08
N LEU A 74 8.23 8.46 -5.62
CA LEU A 74 7.10 9.16 -6.22
C LEU A 74 7.29 10.68 -6.05
N PHE A 75 7.64 11.15 -4.86
CA PHE A 75 7.90 12.57 -4.60
C PHE A 75 9.13 13.10 -5.34
N LEU A 76 10.08 12.21 -5.66
CA LEU A 76 11.28 12.55 -6.43
C LEU A 76 11.05 12.47 -7.95
N GLY A 77 9.84 12.15 -8.41
CA GLY A 77 9.52 11.97 -9.83
C GLY A 77 10.34 10.86 -10.50
N ARG A 78 10.84 9.90 -9.71
CA ARG A 78 11.66 8.80 -10.22
C ARG A 78 10.77 7.71 -10.79
N LYS A 79 11.19 7.14 -11.92
CA LYS A 79 10.54 5.97 -12.49
C LYS A 79 10.73 4.74 -11.60
N TYR A 80 9.68 3.95 -11.44
CA TYR A 80 9.61 2.80 -10.54
C TYR A 80 9.11 1.55 -11.28
N GLU A 81 9.46 0.37 -10.80
CA GLU A 81 9.02 -0.91 -11.38
C GLU A 81 7.54 -1.17 -11.06
N GLY A 82 7.10 -0.89 -9.84
CA GLY A 82 5.70 -1.01 -9.42
C GLY A 82 5.58 -1.62 -8.02
N PRO A 83 5.90 -2.91 -7.85
CA PRO A 83 5.69 -3.62 -6.59
C PRO A 83 6.30 -2.96 -5.35
N GLU A 84 7.46 -2.30 -5.50
CA GLU A 84 8.18 -1.65 -4.41
C GLU A 84 7.39 -0.49 -3.77
N VAL A 85 6.54 0.21 -4.54
CA VAL A 85 5.74 1.31 -3.99
C VAL A 85 4.61 0.78 -3.10
N ASP A 86 4.01 -0.36 -3.45
CA ASP A 86 3.02 -1.03 -2.59
C ASP A 86 3.68 -1.55 -1.31
N VAL A 87 4.93 -2.06 -1.40
CA VAL A 87 5.70 -2.53 -0.24
C VAL A 87 5.99 -1.39 0.75
N TRP A 88 6.27 -0.19 0.25
CA TRP A 88 6.38 0.99 1.11
C TRP A 88 5.06 1.28 1.84
N SER A 89 3.94 1.32 1.10
CA SER A 89 2.62 1.53 1.69
C SER A 89 2.26 0.46 2.72
N LEU A 90 2.64 -0.81 2.51
CA LEU A 90 2.49 -1.88 3.49
C LEU A 90 3.26 -1.59 4.79
N GLY A 91 4.45 -1.00 4.70
CA GLY A 91 5.22 -0.55 5.87
C GLY A 91 4.48 0.53 6.66
N VAL A 92 3.92 1.52 5.96
CA VAL A 92 3.09 2.58 6.56
C VAL A 92 1.86 1.98 7.25
N ILE A 93 1.15 1.06 6.58
CA ILE A 93 -0.02 0.36 7.14
C ILE A 93 0.36 -0.44 8.39
N LEU A 94 1.45 -1.23 8.34
CA LEU A 94 1.88 -2.02 9.49
C LEU A 94 2.18 -1.13 10.69
N TYR A 95 2.92 -0.04 10.46
CA TYR A 95 3.23 0.94 11.49
C TYR A 95 1.93 1.47 12.12
N THR A 96 0.98 1.94 11.30
CA THR A 96 -0.28 2.49 11.79
C THR A 96 -1.14 1.47 12.54
N LEU A 97 -1.15 0.20 12.12
CA LEU A 97 -1.85 -0.85 12.86
C LEU A 97 -1.30 -1.02 14.28
N VAL A 98 0.03 -1.00 14.46
CA VAL A 98 0.66 -1.25 15.76
C VAL A 98 0.79 0.00 16.63
N SER A 99 1.05 1.17 16.05
CA SER A 99 1.26 2.43 16.77
C SER A 99 -0.02 3.26 16.95
N GLY A 100 -1.01 3.10 16.06
CA GLY A 100 -2.21 3.93 16.01
C GLY A 100 -2.01 5.30 15.35
N THR A 101 -0.83 5.61 14.81
CA THR A 101 -0.53 6.87 14.12
C THR A 101 0.16 6.64 12.78
N LEU A 102 0.21 7.66 11.93
CA LEU A 102 1.02 7.61 10.72
C LEU A 102 2.52 7.74 11.09
N PRO A 103 3.43 7.02 10.40
CA PRO A 103 4.87 7.14 10.62
C PRO A 103 5.42 8.50 10.14
N PHE A 104 4.78 9.08 9.12
CA PHE A 104 5.12 10.37 8.55
C PHE A 104 3.84 11.19 8.46
N ASP A 105 3.79 12.30 9.18
CA ASP A 105 2.68 13.25 9.13
C ASP A 105 3.26 14.67 9.09
N GLY A 106 2.70 15.50 8.22
CA GLY A 106 3.20 16.83 7.91
C GLY A 106 2.05 17.79 7.70
N LYS A 107 2.15 19.00 8.26
CA LYS A 107 1.11 20.02 8.12
C LYS A 107 0.90 20.49 6.68
N ASN A 108 1.90 20.28 5.81
CA ASN A 108 1.90 20.66 4.40
C ASN A 108 2.68 19.63 3.57
N LEU A 109 2.34 19.53 2.27
CA LEU A 109 3.08 18.77 1.25
C LEU A 109 4.21 19.58 0.58
N LYS A 110 4.53 20.77 1.13
CA LYS A 110 5.49 21.73 0.58
C LYS A 110 6.83 21.66 1.31
#